data_AF-A0A1M4VNC1-F1
#
_entry.id   AF-A0A1M4VNC1-F1
#
_cell.length_a   1.000
_cell.length_b   1.000
_cell.length_c   1.000
_cell.angle_alpha   90.00
_cell.angle_beta   90.00
_cell.angle_gamma   90.00
#
_symmetry.space_group_name_H-M   'P 1'
#
loop_
_entity.id
_entity.type
_entity.pdbx_description
1 polymer ?
#
loop_
_entity_poly.entity_id
_entity_poly.type
_entity_poly.pdbx_seq_one_letter_code
_entity_poly.pdbx_strand_id
1 'polypeptide(L)'
;MAAARKSLSAPTGLTRRSKDRDTLAEPISGRVLIAWDWEASGIWWIPVRSGTGRSEDRTENTIRKPPGWSDLLSAELIDALKMWNDSADLLYGPKSDSRDMEMEEARVKFWESGRRLAERVQSELGPQWQVLYQEANGAWTWVHPPFSSI
;
A
#
# COMPACT_ATOMS: atom_id res chain seq x y z
N MET A 1 55.91 51.48 17.87
CA MET A 1 55.47 51.35 16.46
C MET A 1 55.64 49.88 16.08
N ALA A 2 54.56 49.10 16.12
CA ALA A 2 53.75 48.68 14.96
C ALA A 2 54.54 47.75 14.02
N ALA A 3 54.43 46.42 14.20
CA ALA A 3 53.70 45.46 13.35
C ALA A 3 54.56 44.96 12.16
N ALA A 4 54.59 43.71 11.69
CA ALA A 4 53.57 42.67 11.63
C ALA A 4 54.16 41.27 11.26
N ARG A 5 53.53 40.21 11.81
CA ARG A 5 53.07 38.94 11.18
C ARG A 5 54.06 38.01 10.45
N LYS A 6 54.17 36.77 10.97
CA LYS A 6 54.03 35.53 10.19
C LYS A 6 53.30 34.47 11.03
N SER A 7 52.11 34.09 10.57
CA SER A 7 51.25 33.07 11.18
C SER A 7 51.69 31.68 10.73
N LEU A 8 51.97 30.79 11.68
CA LEU A 8 52.15 29.36 11.47
C LEU A 8 50.82 28.63 11.64
N SER A 9 50.63 27.63 10.78
CA SER A 9 50.02 26.31 11.00
C SER A 9 48.63 26.21 11.65
N ALA A 10 47.69 25.63 10.90
CA ALA A 10 46.52 24.94 11.45
C ALA A 10 46.95 23.81 12.41
N PRO A 11 46.08 23.41 13.35
CA PRO A 11 45.24 22.26 13.04
C PRO A 11 43.81 22.38 13.62
N THR A 12 42.79 22.23 12.76
CA THR A 12 41.41 22.03 13.21
C THR A 12 41.15 20.53 13.25
N GLY A 13 41.15 19.95 14.45
CA GLY A 13 40.55 18.66 14.70
C GLY A 13 39.02 18.75 14.70
N LEU A 14 38.35 17.70 14.24
CA LEU A 14 37.28 16.97 14.94
C LEU A 14 36.56 16.02 13.96
N THR A 15 36.92 14.74 14.10
CA THR A 15 36.10 13.53 14.07
C THR A 15 34.66 13.54 13.54
N ARG A 16 34.42 12.52 12.70
CA ARG A 16 33.24 11.63 12.63
C ARG A 16 31.87 12.29 12.38
N ARG A 17 31.26 11.92 11.24
CA ARG A 17 30.14 10.96 11.25
C ARG A 17 29.82 10.46 9.84
N SER A 18 29.61 9.15 9.81
CA SER A 18 29.24 8.27 8.72
C SER A 18 28.26 8.89 7.72
N LYS A 19 28.70 9.00 6.47
CA LYS A 19 27.86 9.28 5.31
C LYS A 19 27.81 8.01 4.48
N ASP A 20 27.16 6.98 5.00
CA ASP A 20 26.84 5.76 4.25
C ASP A 20 25.69 5.04 4.96
N ARG A 21 24.71 4.62 4.15
CA ARG A 21 23.38 4.07 4.49
C ARG A 21 22.22 5.07 4.57
N ASP A 22 22.09 5.89 3.53
CA ASP A 22 20.77 6.00 2.90
C ASP A 22 20.52 4.63 2.24
N THR A 23 19.84 3.74 2.97
CA THR A 23 19.19 2.59 2.37
C THR A 23 18.17 3.19 1.41
N LEU A 24 18.48 3.24 0.11
CA LEU A 24 17.55 3.68 -0.92
C LEU A 24 16.32 2.79 -0.79
N ALA A 25 15.29 3.26 -0.10
CA ALA A 25 14.00 2.60 -0.07
C ALA A 25 13.59 2.44 -1.53
N GLU A 26 13.47 1.20 -1.98
CA GLU A 26 13.07 0.93 -3.36
C GLU A 26 11.80 1.72 -3.66
N PRO A 27 11.71 2.38 -4.83
CA PRO A 27 10.57 3.23 -5.13
C PRO A 27 9.29 2.40 -5.06
N ILE A 28 8.35 2.86 -4.24
CA ILE A 28 7.03 2.23 -4.11
C ILE A 28 6.41 2.13 -5.51
N SER A 29 6.20 0.89 -5.97
CA SER A 29 5.71 0.59 -7.31
C SER A 29 4.23 0.93 -7.47
N GLY A 30 3.48 0.85 -6.37
CA GLY A 30 2.09 1.25 -6.35
C GLY A 30 1.42 0.90 -5.02
N ARG A 31 0.14 1.26 -4.93
CA ARG A 31 -0.73 0.94 -3.81
C ARG A 31 -1.97 0.25 -4.32
N VAL A 32 -2.43 -0.76 -3.59
CA VAL A 32 -3.64 -1.52 -3.92
C VAL A 32 -4.52 -1.70 -2.69
N LEU A 33 -5.81 -1.88 -2.92
CA LEU A 33 -6.81 -2.16 -1.89
C LEU A 33 -7.61 -3.40 -2.29
N ILE A 34 -7.68 -4.36 -1.36
CA ILE A 34 -8.59 -5.49 -1.42
C ILE A 34 -9.86 -5.10 -0.70
N ALA A 35 -10.91 -4.83 -1.47
CA ALA A 35 -12.20 -4.40 -0.97
C ALA A 35 -13.28 -4.95 -1.89
N TRP A 36 -14.42 -5.26 -1.29
CA TRP A 36 -15.56 -5.73 -2.06
C TRP A 36 -16.25 -4.53 -2.70
N ASP A 37 -16.74 -4.72 -3.92
CA ASP A 37 -17.58 -3.76 -4.61
C ASP A 37 -18.39 -4.46 -5.71
N TRP A 38 -19.51 -3.87 -6.05
CA TRP A 38 -20.36 -4.36 -7.12
C TRP A 38 -19.60 -4.30 -8.45
N GLU A 39 -19.67 -5.40 -9.22
CA GLU A 39 -19.08 -5.52 -10.56
C GLU A 39 -17.53 -5.42 -10.62
N ALA A 40 -16.85 -5.42 -9.47
CA ALA A 40 -15.39 -5.41 -9.39
C ALA A 40 -14.79 -6.82 -9.32
N SER A 41 -13.46 -6.90 -9.41
CA SER A 41 -12.71 -8.15 -9.19
C SER A 41 -12.17 -8.28 -7.75
N GLY A 42 -12.63 -7.44 -6.82
CA GLY A 42 -12.15 -7.43 -5.42
C GLY A 42 -10.77 -6.80 -5.20
N ILE A 43 -10.16 -6.22 -6.23
CA ILE A 43 -8.86 -5.54 -6.16
C ILE A 43 -8.89 -4.18 -6.86
N TRP A 44 -8.37 -3.17 -6.18
CA TRP A 44 -8.38 -1.77 -6.60
C TRP A 44 -6.98 -1.20 -6.63
N TRP A 45 -6.63 -0.50 -7.71
CA TRP A 45 -5.41 0.30 -7.74
C TRP A 45 -5.66 1.67 -7.12
N ILE A 46 -4.82 2.07 -6.16
CA ILE A 46 -4.85 3.39 -5.55
C ILE A 46 -3.70 4.22 -6.12
N PRO A 47 -3.98 5.31 -6.85
CA PRO A 47 -2.94 6.21 -7.31
C PRO A 47 -2.24 6.87 -6.12
N VAL A 48 -0.95 6.63 -5.98
CA VAL A 48 -0.12 7.34 -5.01
C VAL A 48 0.20 8.70 -5.61
N ARG A 49 -0.34 9.79 -5.05
CA ARG A 49 0.07 11.15 -5.45
C ARG A 49 1.56 11.32 -5.10
N SER A 50 2.39 11.42 -6.11
CA SER A 50 3.76 11.89 -5.96
C SER A 50 3.73 13.40 -5.71
N GLY A 51 4.00 13.85 -4.48
CA GLY A 51 4.44 15.22 -4.22
C GLY A 51 3.65 16.00 -3.17
N THR A 52 4.33 16.36 -2.09
CA THR A 52 4.06 17.54 -1.26
C THR A 52 4.25 18.80 -2.11
N GLY A 53 3.18 19.32 -2.69
CA GLY A 53 3.28 20.50 -3.54
C GLY A 53 1.95 21.23 -3.59
N ARG A 54 1.81 22.23 -2.71
CA ARG A 54 0.84 23.30 -2.90
C ARG A 54 1.35 24.11 -4.11
N SER A 55 0.93 23.74 -5.32
CA SER A 55 1.19 24.57 -6.50
C SER A 55 0.10 24.34 -7.53
N GLU A 56 -0.56 25.44 -7.88
CA GLU A 56 -1.35 25.61 -9.10
C GLU A 56 -0.42 25.40 -10.29
N ASP A 57 -0.12 24.15 -10.65
CA ASP A 57 0.44 23.87 -11.96
C ASP A 57 -0.20 22.60 -12.51
N ARG A 58 -1.00 22.82 -13.54
CA ARG A 58 -1.96 21.88 -14.12
C ARG A 58 -1.31 21.09 -15.25
N THR A 59 -0.03 20.83 -15.16
CA THR A 59 0.76 20.18 -16.20
C THR A 59 1.23 18.82 -15.72
N GLU A 60 0.69 17.82 -16.40
CA GLU A 60 1.10 16.41 -16.35
C GLU A 60 0.72 15.66 -15.08
N ASN A 61 -0.59 15.68 -14.81
CA ASN A 61 -1.26 14.56 -14.17
C ASN A 61 -1.13 13.35 -15.13
N THR A 62 0.05 12.72 -15.20
CA THR A 62 0.20 11.42 -15.84
C THR A 62 -0.61 10.45 -14.99
N ILE A 63 -1.90 10.34 -15.29
CA ILE A 63 -2.79 9.33 -14.74
C ILE A 63 -2.18 8.01 -15.20
N ARG A 64 -1.32 7.42 -14.37
CA ARG A 64 -0.79 6.09 -14.61
C ARG A 64 -2.00 5.19 -14.79
N LYS A 65 -2.03 4.40 -15.86
CA LYS A 65 -3.09 3.40 -16.02
C LYS A 65 -2.93 2.38 -14.90
N PRO A 66 -4.04 1.83 -14.37
CA PRO A 66 -3.96 0.69 -13.48
C PRO A 66 -3.18 -0.42 -14.18
N PRO A 67 -2.32 -1.17 -13.45
CA PRO A 67 -1.61 -2.30 -14.02
C PRO A 67 -2.60 -3.36 -14.49
N GLY A 68 -2.21 -4.14 -15.51
CA GLY A 68 -2.90 -5.38 -15.80
C GLY A 68 -2.61 -6.37 -14.68
N TRP A 69 -3.60 -6.69 -13.85
CA TRP A 69 -3.39 -7.62 -12.73
C TRP A 69 -2.93 -9.00 -13.20
N SER A 70 -3.35 -9.44 -14.39
CA SER A 70 -2.93 -10.69 -15.02
C SER A 70 -1.43 -10.77 -15.32
N ASP A 71 -0.73 -9.63 -15.38
CA ASP A 71 0.72 -9.58 -15.57
C ASP A 71 1.49 -9.63 -14.25
N LEU A 72 0.82 -9.34 -13.13
CA LEU A 72 1.44 -9.18 -11.80
C LEU A 72 1.04 -10.27 -10.80
N LEU A 73 -0.14 -10.85 -10.97
CA LEU A 73 -0.71 -11.84 -10.07
C LEU A 73 -0.97 -13.15 -10.82
N SER A 74 -0.91 -14.25 -10.09
CA SER A 74 -1.30 -15.55 -10.58
C SER A 74 -2.78 -15.56 -10.98
N ALA A 75 -3.11 -16.31 -12.03
CA ALA A 75 -4.50 -16.48 -12.45
C ALA A 75 -5.38 -17.05 -11.33
N GLU A 76 -4.82 -17.98 -10.53
CA GLU A 76 -5.51 -18.55 -9.37
C GLU A 76 -5.87 -17.48 -8.33
N LEU A 77 -4.97 -16.54 -8.04
CA LEU A 77 -5.25 -15.47 -7.07
C LEU A 77 -6.27 -14.48 -7.61
N ILE A 78 -6.23 -14.17 -8.91
CA ILE A 78 -7.23 -13.31 -9.56
C ILE A 78 -8.61 -13.96 -9.47
N ASP A 79 -8.71 -15.25 -9.78
CA ASP A 79 -9.98 -16.00 -9.68
C ASP A 79 -10.48 -16.04 -8.24
N ALA A 80 -9.58 -16.25 -7.27
CA ALA A 80 -9.94 -16.26 -5.85
C ALA A 80 -10.45 -14.89 -5.36
N LEU A 81 -9.83 -13.79 -5.80
CA LEU A 81 -10.28 -12.43 -5.50
C LEU A 81 -11.66 -12.16 -6.08
N LYS A 82 -11.89 -12.59 -7.33
CA LYS A 82 -13.20 -12.47 -7.97
C LYS A 82 -14.26 -13.29 -7.26
N MET A 83 -14.00 -14.56 -6.95
CA MET A 83 -14.93 -15.42 -6.21
C MET A 83 -15.27 -14.85 -4.85
N TRP A 84 -14.27 -14.31 -4.14
CA TRP A 84 -14.51 -13.61 -2.88
C TRP A 84 -15.42 -12.40 -3.08
N ASN A 85 -15.13 -11.53 -4.05
CA ASN A 85 -15.97 -10.36 -4.33
C ASN A 85 -17.41 -10.75 -4.69
N ASP A 86 -17.58 -11.73 -5.59
CA ASP A 86 -18.89 -12.21 -6.03
C ASP A 86 -19.71 -12.84 -4.87
N SER A 87 -19.04 -13.35 -3.83
CA SER A 87 -19.71 -13.85 -2.63
C SER A 87 -20.33 -12.75 -1.75
N ALA A 88 -19.89 -11.49 -1.89
CA ALA A 88 -20.45 -10.36 -1.17
C ALA A 88 -21.94 -10.13 -1.50
N ASP A 89 -22.35 -10.39 -2.74
CA ASP A 89 -23.74 -10.26 -3.19
C ASP A 89 -24.69 -11.20 -2.41
N LEU A 90 -24.20 -12.37 -2.02
CA LEU A 90 -24.95 -13.33 -1.23
C LEU A 90 -25.13 -12.86 0.23
N LEU A 91 -24.15 -12.12 0.76
CA LEU A 91 -24.08 -11.71 2.16
C LEU A 91 -24.67 -10.32 2.45
N TYR A 92 -24.64 -9.45 1.45
CA TYR A 92 -25.02 -8.04 1.56
C TYR A 92 -26.07 -7.61 0.52
N GLY A 93 -26.48 -8.52 -0.36
CA GLY A 93 -27.55 -8.26 -1.32
C GLY A 93 -28.93 -8.14 -0.67
N PRO A 94 -29.95 -7.67 -1.42
CA PRO A 94 -31.29 -7.38 -0.91
C PRO A 94 -32.06 -8.61 -0.38
N LYS A 95 -31.54 -9.82 -0.59
CA LYS A 95 -32.12 -11.08 -0.11
C LYS A 95 -31.47 -11.61 1.17
N SER A 96 -30.44 -10.96 1.71
CA SER A 96 -29.80 -11.38 2.95
C SER A 96 -30.70 -11.01 4.14
N ASP A 97 -31.27 -12.01 4.83
CA ASP A 97 -31.92 -11.76 6.12
C ASP A 97 -30.86 -11.64 7.22
N SER A 98 -30.64 -10.42 7.68
CA SER A 98 -29.58 -10.06 8.63
C SER A 98 -29.70 -10.68 10.04
N ARG A 99 -30.76 -11.46 10.31
CA ARG A 99 -31.03 -12.06 11.63
C ARG A 99 -30.59 -13.50 11.78
N ASP A 100 -30.12 -14.14 10.71
CA ASP A 100 -29.66 -15.52 10.76
C ASP A 100 -28.23 -15.63 11.34
N MET A 101 -28.06 -16.38 12.43
CA MET A 101 -26.74 -16.64 13.02
C MET A 101 -25.74 -17.23 12.01
N GLU A 102 -26.20 -18.10 11.13
CA GLU A 102 -25.39 -18.67 10.05
C GLU A 102 -24.87 -17.59 9.09
N MET A 103 -25.65 -16.53 8.88
CA MET A 103 -25.26 -15.40 8.03
C MET A 103 -24.18 -14.55 8.69
N GLU A 104 -24.22 -14.40 10.01
CA GLU A 104 -23.18 -13.67 10.74
C GLU A 104 -21.85 -14.44 10.72
N GLU A 105 -21.87 -15.77 10.92
CA GLU A 105 -20.66 -16.58 10.75
C GLU A 105 -20.10 -16.52 9.34
N ALA A 106 -20.97 -16.48 8.32
CA ALA A 106 -20.56 -16.34 6.93
C ALA A 106 -19.92 -14.97 6.66
N ARG A 107 -20.41 -13.89 7.26
CA ARG A 107 -19.79 -12.55 7.19
C ARG A 107 -18.42 -12.52 7.84
N VAL A 108 -18.26 -13.14 9.01
CA VAL A 108 -16.93 -13.24 9.65
C VAL A 108 -15.94 -13.96 8.74
N LYS A 109 -16.33 -15.11 8.18
CA LYS A 109 -15.49 -15.87 7.24
C LYS A 109 -15.18 -15.08 5.97
N PHE A 110 -16.11 -14.27 5.49
CA PHE A 110 -15.91 -13.39 4.34
C PHE A 110 -14.80 -12.37 4.59
N TRP A 111 -14.83 -11.66 5.72
CA TRP A 111 -13.80 -10.67 6.05
C TRP A 111 -12.43 -11.31 6.34
N GLU A 112 -12.40 -12.45 7.03
CA GLU A 112 -11.16 -13.22 7.21
C GLU A 112 -10.56 -13.65 5.87
N SER A 113 -11.41 -14.07 4.92
CA SER A 113 -10.95 -14.46 3.58
C SER A 113 -10.37 -13.28 2.81
N GLY A 114 -11.02 -12.11 2.88
CA GLY A 114 -10.52 -10.88 2.27
C GLY A 114 -9.14 -10.49 2.80
N ARG A 115 -8.92 -10.59 4.12
CA ARG A 115 -7.60 -10.37 4.73
C ARG A 115 -6.55 -11.35 4.21
N ARG A 116 -6.85 -12.65 4.18
CA ARG A 116 -5.90 -13.69 3.68
C ARG A 116 -5.56 -13.48 2.20
N LEU A 117 -6.53 -13.05 1.40
CA LEU A 117 -6.29 -12.71 0.00
C LEU A 117 -5.36 -11.51 -0.12
N ALA A 118 -5.50 -10.49 0.73
CA ALA A 118 -4.57 -9.35 0.75
C ALA A 118 -3.15 -9.76 1.13
N GLU A 119 -2.98 -10.68 2.09
CA GLU A 119 -1.66 -11.24 2.44
C GLU A 119 -1.03 -12.00 1.25
N ARG A 120 -1.83 -12.77 0.49
CA ARG A 120 -1.38 -13.43 -0.75
C ARG A 120 -0.99 -12.42 -1.83
N VAL A 121 -1.82 -11.40 -2.06
CA VAL A 121 -1.53 -10.31 -3.02
C VAL A 121 -0.24 -9.60 -2.66
N GLN A 122 0.00 -9.30 -1.38
CA GLN A 122 1.25 -8.70 -0.92
C GLN A 122 2.46 -9.60 -1.17
N SER A 123 2.29 -10.92 -1.03
CA SER A 123 3.34 -11.90 -1.27
C SER A 123 3.72 -12.00 -2.76
N GLU A 124 2.73 -11.96 -3.66
CA GLU A 124 2.98 -12.02 -5.11
C GLU A 124 3.49 -10.70 -5.69
N LEU A 125 2.93 -9.56 -5.23
CA LEU A 125 3.38 -8.25 -5.68
C LEU A 125 4.77 -7.88 -5.13
N GLY A 126 5.13 -8.39 -3.96
CA GLY A 126 6.40 -8.09 -3.30
C GLY A 126 6.39 -6.81 -2.45
N PRO A 127 7.48 -6.55 -1.72
CA PRO A 127 7.57 -5.50 -0.68
C PRO A 127 7.51 -4.07 -1.23
N GLN A 128 7.76 -3.87 -2.52
CA GLN A 128 7.69 -2.58 -3.21
C GLN A 128 6.24 -2.11 -3.45
N TRP A 129 5.26 -2.96 -3.22
CA TRP A 129 3.84 -2.61 -3.27
C TRP A 129 3.26 -2.42 -1.88
N GLN A 130 2.39 -1.42 -1.74
CA GLN A 130 1.63 -1.23 -0.51
C GLN A 130 0.23 -1.84 -0.67
N VAL A 131 -0.05 -2.92 0.05
CA VAL A 131 -1.36 -3.59 0.00
C VAL A 131 -2.19 -3.20 1.22
N LEU A 132 -3.43 -2.78 0.98
CA LEU A 132 -4.45 -2.57 1.99
C LEU A 132 -5.58 -3.60 1.81
N TYR A 133 -6.35 -3.80 2.87
CA TYR A 133 -7.62 -4.51 2.82
C TYR A 133 -8.69 -3.77 3.63
N GLN A 134 -9.95 -3.97 3.25
CA GLN A 134 -11.10 -3.43 3.96
C GLN A 134 -11.50 -4.37 5.11
N GLU A 135 -11.71 -3.79 6.28
CA GLU A 135 -12.23 -4.46 7.47
C GLU A 135 -13.77 -4.43 7.49
N ALA A 136 -14.37 -5.28 8.33
CA ALA A 136 -15.83 -5.36 8.50
C ALA A 136 -16.50 -4.03 8.90
N ASN A 137 -15.76 -3.16 9.59
CA ASN A 137 -16.22 -1.82 10.00
C ASN A 137 -16.03 -0.76 8.89
N GLY A 138 -15.57 -1.15 7.70
CA GLY A 138 -15.28 -0.27 6.57
C GLY A 138 -13.92 0.43 6.63
N ALA A 139 -13.13 0.24 7.69
CA ALA A 139 -11.78 0.80 7.77
C ALA A 139 -10.82 0.11 6.79
N TRP A 140 -9.77 0.82 6.37
CA TRP A 140 -8.70 0.25 5.55
C TRP A 140 -7.48 -0.04 6.41
N THR A 141 -6.99 -1.26 6.35
CA THR A 141 -5.84 -1.73 7.12
C THR A 141 -4.71 -2.14 6.18
N TRP A 142 -3.48 -1.84 6.56
CA TRP A 142 -2.29 -2.27 5.82
C TRP A 142 -1.98 -3.74 6.08
N VAL A 143 -1.61 -4.49 5.04
CA VAL A 143 -0.98 -5.81 5.22
C VAL A 143 0.40 -5.65 5.85
N HIS A 144 1.19 -4.74 5.30
CA HIS A 144 2.48 -4.32 5.85
C HIS A 144 2.49 -2.80 6.03
N PRO A 145 2.73 -2.29 7.26
CA PRO A 145 2.79 -0.85 7.48
C PRO A 145 3.94 -0.25 6.66
N PRO A 146 3.71 0.86 5.95
CA PRO A 146 4.76 1.52 5.15
C PRO A 146 5.87 2.16 6.00
N PHE A 147 5.70 2.22 7.32
CA PHE A 147 6.64 2.82 8.26
C PHE A 147 6.80 1.96 9.51
N SER A 148 7.28 0.73 9.35
CA SER A 148 7.77 -0.05 10.48
C SER A 148 9.20 0.40 10.79
N SER A 149 9.35 1.50 11.53
CA SER A 149 10.65 1.90 12.07
C SER A 149 11.13 0.85 13.08
N ILE A 150 12.32 0.30 12.85
CA ILE A 150 13.19 -0.24 13.90
C ILE A 150 14.47 0.60 13.88
#